data_AF-A0A964AKF9-F1
#
_entry.id   AF-A0A964AKF9-F1
#
_cell.length_a   1.000
_cell.length_b   1.000
_cell.length_c   1.000
_cell.angle_alpha   90.00
_cell.angle_beta   90.00
_cell.angle_gamma   90.00
#
_symmetry.space_group_name_H-M   'P 1'
#
loop_
_entity.id
_entity.type
_entity.pdbx_description
1 polymer ?
#
loop_
_entity_poly.entity_id
_entity_poly.type
_entity_poly.pdbx_seq_one_letter_code
_entity_poly.pdbx_strand_id
1 'polypeptide(L)'
;MTLLLALAPVALANGQTTHAWITAHALAHLPEGELRDLLTDEALQPMLYNGAMFPDGGYAVDDDYGELAHWEPFQTAYRDWILEHHPPPFTDTGAQHVAFLMGLASHGMADQTFDAMFMQLSRQYDAEAGWAEGDSLDEASDVVYASILGPWEPPEPWFPGELFVQLYADDFGHSVTVGQMEDGQDLLGAAIAFVGLASEYPASVDRYTAQFPWAAEHIADGDMPGSPPCEGAIVARYWQQLWDTLNGTATLDPPLMATVPEDGGMGHEQRFDTGESRVHLVFKRGLSRDTVNTDTITVAAADGTPHPVEVELFYGQDSHVVNLHPLEDWAPDTDYVVTVHPGIVSFDGLSLGTQTMTFSTTPPPDPPDDTPPDDEPGGRCSAAPGAGWWALLGVLGLARRRRVVAGR
;
A
#
# COMPACT_ATOMS: atom_id res chain seq x y z
N MET A 1 -17.61 -26.10 22.33
CA MET A 1 -16.27 -26.06 21.74
C MET A 1 -15.98 -24.59 21.56
N THR A 2 -15.26 -24.01 22.51
CA THR A 2 -15.02 -22.56 22.59
C THR A 2 -13.81 -22.30 21.71
N LEU A 3 -14.01 -21.62 20.59
CA LEU A 3 -12.93 -21.11 19.75
C LEU A 3 -12.22 -20.04 20.60
N LEU A 4 -11.04 -20.36 21.14
CA LEU A 4 -10.13 -19.34 21.63
C LEU A 4 -9.51 -18.73 20.38
N LEU A 5 -9.96 -17.54 19.98
CA LEU A 5 -9.10 -16.64 19.23
C LEU A 5 -7.93 -16.33 20.16
N ALA A 6 -6.74 -16.83 19.81
CA ALA A 6 -5.53 -16.36 20.44
C ALA A 6 -5.43 -14.85 20.14
N LEU A 7 -5.36 -14.04 21.19
CA LEU A 7 -4.96 -12.65 21.09
C LEU A 7 -3.49 -12.67 20.65
N ALA A 8 -3.25 -12.59 19.35
CA ALA A 8 -1.97 -12.18 18.82
C ALA A 8 -1.61 -10.81 19.42
N PRO A 9 -0.31 -10.49 19.61
CA PRO A 9 0.08 -9.11 19.85
C PRO A 9 -0.58 -8.21 18.80
N VAL A 10 -0.92 -6.98 19.17
CA VAL A 10 -1.43 -5.96 18.25
C VAL A 10 -0.44 -5.86 17.11
N ALA A 11 -0.71 -6.56 16.00
CA ALA A 11 -0.09 -6.25 14.73
C ALA A 11 -0.53 -4.81 14.45
N LEU A 12 0.46 -3.99 14.13
CA LEU A 12 0.31 -2.58 13.84
C LEU A 12 0.58 -2.48 12.35
N ALA A 13 -0.36 -2.89 11.52
CA ALA A 13 -0.16 -3.02 10.08
C ALA A 13 -1.43 -2.65 9.29
N ASN A 14 -1.37 -2.75 7.98
CA ASN A 14 -2.56 -2.56 7.17
C ASN A 14 -3.49 -3.79 7.27
N GLY A 15 -4.79 -3.59 7.01
CA GLY A 15 -5.76 -4.69 7.08
C GLY A 15 -5.67 -5.64 5.87
N GLN A 16 -6.01 -6.93 6.07
CA GLN A 16 -5.97 -7.97 5.03
C GLN A 16 -6.73 -7.58 3.76
N THR A 17 -7.99 -7.17 3.92
CA THR A 17 -8.82 -6.82 2.77
C THR A 17 -8.33 -5.53 2.13
N THR A 18 -7.76 -4.64 2.93
CA THR A 18 -7.19 -3.38 2.49
C THR A 18 -5.98 -3.61 1.59
N HIS A 19 -5.10 -4.58 1.87
CA HIS A 19 -4.04 -4.99 0.94
C HIS A 19 -4.57 -5.44 -0.42
N ALA A 20 -5.65 -6.23 -0.44
CA ALA A 20 -6.27 -6.68 -1.67
C ALA A 20 -6.87 -5.50 -2.46
N TRP A 21 -7.49 -4.54 -1.76
CA TRP A 21 -7.99 -3.31 -2.38
C TRP A 21 -6.86 -2.42 -2.92
N ILE A 22 -5.77 -2.21 -2.18
CA ILE A 22 -4.61 -1.44 -2.65
C ILE A 22 -4.01 -2.08 -3.89
N THR A 23 -3.88 -3.40 -3.89
CA THR A 23 -3.47 -4.19 -5.06
C THR A 23 -4.39 -3.94 -6.25
N ALA A 24 -5.72 -3.94 -6.03
CA ALA A 24 -6.69 -3.64 -7.08
C ALA A 24 -6.60 -2.18 -7.58
N HIS A 25 -6.38 -1.22 -6.68
CA HIS A 25 -6.17 0.19 -7.03
C HIS A 25 -4.89 0.36 -7.86
N ALA A 26 -3.81 -0.33 -7.52
CA ALA A 26 -2.55 -0.27 -8.25
C ALA A 26 -2.69 -0.67 -9.73
N LEU A 27 -3.57 -1.63 -10.05
CA LEU A 27 -3.89 -2.00 -11.44
C LEU A 27 -4.41 -0.81 -12.26
N ALA A 28 -5.17 0.11 -11.63
CA ALA A 28 -5.70 1.29 -12.29
C ALA A 28 -4.63 2.36 -12.58
N HIS A 29 -3.53 2.35 -11.84
CA HIS A 29 -2.41 3.29 -11.99
C HIS A 29 -1.30 2.79 -12.93
N LEU A 30 -1.33 1.51 -13.33
CA LEU A 30 -0.35 0.99 -14.28
C LEU A 30 -0.51 1.63 -15.66
N PRO A 31 0.61 2.03 -16.31
CA PRO A 31 0.57 2.46 -17.70
C PRO A 31 0.13 1.30 -18.61
N GLU A 32 -0.38 1.61 -19.80
CA GLU A 32 -0.61 0.60 -20.84
C GLU A 32 0.71 -0.11 -21.19
N GLY A 33 0.70 -1.44 -21.24
CA GLY A 33 1.89 -2.24 -21.52
C GLY A 33 1.80 -3.67 -21.00
N GLU A 34 2.87 -4.45 -21.23
CA GLU A 34 2.91 -5.89 -20.94
C GLU A 34 2.63 -6.23 -19.46
N LEU A 35 3.12 -5.41 -18.52
CA LEU A 35 2.86 -5.65 -17.10
C LEU A 35 1.37 -5.50 -16.78
N ARG A 36 0.73 -4.44 -17.28
CA ARG A 36 -0.70 -4.22 -17.07
C ARG A 36 -1.52 -5.33 -17.72
N ASP A 37 -1.17 -5.73 -18.93
CA ASP A 37 -1.85 -6.83 -19.63
C ASP A 37 -1.74 -8.15 -18.84
N LEU A 38 -0.57 -8.44 -18.28
CA LEU A 38 -0.33 -9.63 -17.44
C LEU A 38 -1.16 -9.55 -16.14
N LEU A 39 -1.06 -8.46 -15.39
CA LEU A 39 -1.70 -8.34 -14.07
C LEU A 39 -3.22 -8.15 -14.14
N THR A 40 -3.76 -7.74 -15.29
CA THR A 40 -5.20 -7.63 -15.51
C THR A 40 -5.82 -8.88 -16.14
N ASP A 41 -5.03 -9.91 -16.44
CA ASP A 41 -5.55 -11.22 -16.85
C ASP A 41 -6.31 -11.87 -15.68
N GLU A 42 -7.62 -12.10 -15.88
CA GLU A 42 -8.49 -12.75 -14.89
C GLU A 42 -7.96 -14.12 -14.45
N ALA A 43 -7.21 -14.84 -15.29
CA ALA A 43 -6.62 -16.12 -14.95
C ALA A 43 -5.44 -16.02 -13.96
N LEU A 44 -4.84 -14.83 -13.82
CA LEU A 44 -3.70 -14.56 -12.94
C LEU A 44 -4.08 -13.79 -11.67
N GLN A 45 -5.29 -13.23 -11.61
CA GLN A 45 -5.79 -12.54 -10.42
C GLN A 45 -5.73 -13.35 -9.13
N PRO A 46 -6.04 -14.67 -9.10
CA PRO A 46 -5.86 -15.45 -7.89
C PRO A 46 -4.41 -15.40 -7.36
N MET A 47 -3.42 -15.51 -8.24
CA MET A 47 -2.01 -15.43 -7.84
C MET A 47 -1.65 -14.05 -7.30
N LEU A 48 -2.11 -12.99 -7.96
CA LEU A 48 -1.88 -11.61 -7.53
C LEU A 48 -2.43 -11.37 -6.12
N TYR A 49 -3.69 -11.71 -5.87
CA TYR A 49 -4.31 -11.44 -4.57
C TYR A 49 -3.86 -12.39 -3.46
N ASN A 50 -3.58 -13.66 -3.74
CA ASN A 50 -2.93 -14.51 -2.74
C ASN A 50 -1.54 -13.97 -2.39
N GLY A 51 -0.77 -13.46 -3.37
CA GLY A 51 0.51 -12.80 -3.08
C GLY A 51 0.35 -11.60 -2.14
N ALA A 52 -0.69 -10.78 -2.36
CA ALA A 52 -1.00 -9.62 -1.54
C ALA A 52 -1.53 -9.95 -0.12
N MET A 53 -1.88 -11.20 0.14
CA MET A 53 -2.32 -11.69 1.45
C MET A 53 -1.26 -12.54 2.15
N PHE A 54 -0.34 -13.13 1.37
CA PHE A 54 0.49 -14.23 1.83
C PHE A 54 1.29 -13.95 3.12
N PRO A 55 1.97 -12.80 3.28
CA PRO A 55 2.83 -12.56 4.45
C PRO A 55 2.07 -12.67 5.78
N ASP A 56 0.86 -12.13 5.87
CA ASP A 56 0.09 -12.17 7.11
C ASP A 56 -0.37 -13.55 7.56
N GLY A 57 -0.30 -14.53 6.66
CA GLY A 57 -0.57 -15.92 7.01
C GLY A 57 0.37 -16.42 8.10
N GLY A 58 1.59 -15.85 8.19
CA GLY A 58 2.56 -16.20 9.23
C GLY A 58 2.13 -15.73 10.61
N TYR A 59 1.60 -14.50 10.72
CA TYR A 59 1.07 -14.01 11.99
C TYR A 59 -0.17 -14.79 12.43
N ALA A 60 -1.01 -15.23 11.49
CA ALA A 60 -2.18 -16.05 11.79
C ALA A 60 -1.83 -17.40 12.45
N VAL A 61 -0.62 -17.93 12.21
CA VAL A 61 -0.13 -19.19 12.79
C VAL A 61 1.06 -19.02 13.74
N ASP A 62 1.38 -17.78 14.13
CA ASP A 62 2.50 -17.44 15.03
C ASP A 62 3.85 -17.98 14.52
N ASP A 63 4.17 -17.72 13.26
CA ASP A 63 5.40 -18.16 12.58
C ASP A 63 6.10 -17.01 11.84
N ASP A 64 7.42 -16.90 12.02
CA ASP A 64 8.27 -15.83 11.49
C ASP A 64 8.33 -15.80 9.94
N TYR A 65 7.83 -16.82 9.24
CA TYR A 65 7.77 -16.80 7.78
C TYR A 65 6.99 -15.59 7.27
N GLY A 66 5.99 -15.15 8.04
CA GLY A 66 5.18 -13.99 7.70
C GLY A 66 6.03 -12.75 7.66
N GLU A 67 6.67 -12.39 8.79
CA GLU A 67 7.60 -11.27 8.89
C GLU A 67 8.66 -11.30 7.77
N LEU A 68 9.28 -12.46 7.52
CA LEU A 68 10.29 -12.59 6.46
C LEU A 68 9.72 -12.25 5.06
N ALA A 69 8.48 -12.61 4.77
CA ALA A 69 7.84 -12.37 3.48
C ALA A 69 7.43 -10.90 3.25
N HIS A 70 7.30 -10.09 4.30
CA HIS A 70 6.99 -8.66 4.18
C HIS A 70 8.13 -7.88 3.52
N TRP A 71 9.37 -8.33 3.69
CA TRP A 71 10.56 -7.54 3.35
C TRP A 71 11.16 -7.87 1.98
N GLU A 72 11.77 -6.85 1.37
CA GLU A 72 12.38 -6.95 0.04
C GLU A 72 13.47 -8.03 -0.12
N PRO A 73 14.24 -8.46 0.92
CA PRO A 73 15.14 -9.59 0.80
C PRO A 73 14.46 -10.88 0.34
N PHE A 74 13.30 -11.25 0.91
CA PHE A 74 12.57 -12.45 0.51
C PHE A 74 11.97 -12.30 -0.89
N GLN A 75 11.39 -11.14 -1.18
CA GLN A 75 10.87 -10.82 -2.52
C GLN A 75 11.97 -10.88 -3.58
N THR A 76 13.19 -10.46 -3.23
CA THR A 76 14.38 -10.53 -4.09
C THR A 76 14.82 -11.96 -4.32
N ALA A 77 14.92 -12.79 -3.28
CA ALA A 77 15.25 -14.21 -3.43
C ALA A 77 14.24 -14.92 -4.36
N TYR A 78 12.95 -14.65 -4.17
CA TYR A 78 11.91 -15.21 -5.02
C TYR A 78 11.96 -14.69 -6.46
N ARG A 79 12.17 -13.39 -6.68
CA ARG A 79 12.39 -12.79 -8.00
C ARG A 79 13.57 -13.44 -8.72
N ASP A 80 14.68 -13.63 -8.02
CA ASP A 80 15.90 -14.21 -8.61
C ASP A 80 15.67 -15.67 -8.99
N TRP A 81 14.92 -16.43 -8.18
CA TRP A 81 14.45 -17.76 -8.55
C TRP A 81 13.58 -17.75 -9.82
N ILE A 82 12.64 -16.79 -9.94
CA ILE A 82 11.81 -16.63 -11.14
C ILE A 82 12.68 -16.39 -12.38
N LEU A 83 13.67 -15.50 -12.29
CA LEU A 83 14.58 -15.20 -13.39
C LEU A 83 15.39 -16.42 -13.84
N GLU A 84 15.82 -17.25 -12.89
CA GLU A 84 16.57 -18.47 -13.18
C GLU A 84 15.71 -19.55 -13.85
N HIS A 85 14.45 -19.71 -13.41
CA HIS A 85 13.60 -20.84 -13.80
C HIS A 85 12.57 -20.51 -14.90
N HIS A 86 12.19 -19.25 -15.02
CA HIS A 86 11.15 -18.75 -15.91
C HIS A 86 11.56 -17.42 -16.58
N PRO A 87 12.61 -17.38 -17.41
CA PRO A 87 13.07 -16.12 -18.01
C PRO A 87 12.01 -15.50 -18.95
N PRO A 88 12.07 -14.17 -19.20
CA PRO A 88 11.17 -13.48 -20.13
C PRO A 88 11.14 -14.12 -21.53
N PRO A 89 10.01 -14.04 -22.27
CA PRO A 89 8.75 -13.35 -21.92
C PRO A 89 7.88 -14.25 -21.03
N PHE A 90 7.58 -13.82 -19.81
CA PHE A 90 6.92 -14.66 -18.81
C PHE A 90 5.55 -15.16 -19.30
N THR A 91 5.42 -16.47 -19.52
CA THR A 91 4.17 -17.14 -19.90
C THR A 91 3.85 -18.29 -18.97
N ASP A 92 2.59 -18.76 -19.00
CA ASP A 92 2.13 -19.94 -18.25
C ASP A 92 2.50 -19.85 -16.75
N THR A 93 3.25 -20.82 -16.23
CA THR A 93 3.73 -20.86 -14.85
C THR A 93 4.62 -19.66 -14.50
N GLY A 94 5.41 -19.14 -15.45
CA GLY A 94 6.22 -17.94 -15.22
C GLY A 94 5.33 -16.72 -14.93
N ALA A 95 4.23 -16.56 -15.67
CA ALA A 95 3.28 -15.47 -15.45
C ALA A 95 2.56 -15.59 -14.10
N GLN A 96 2.25 -16.81 -13.65
CA GLN A 96 1.68 -17.06 -12.32
C GLN A 96 2.62 -16.62 -11.20
N HIS A 97 3.90 -16.97 -11.28
CA HIS A 97 4.89 -16.57 -10.29
C HIS A 97 5.12 -15.06 -10.28
N VAL A 98 5.16 -14.42 -11.46
CA VAL A 98 5.27 -12.95 -11.56
C VAL A 98 4.06 -12.27 -10.94
N ALA A 99 2.84 -12.72 -11.24
CA ALA A 99 1.63 -12.14 -10.64
C ALA A 99 1.66 -12.23 -9.11
N PHE A 100 2.05 -13.39 -8.57
CA PHE A 100 2.21 -13.56 -7.12
C PHE A 100 3.31 -12.67 -6.53
N LEU A 101 4.48 -12.56 -7.19
CA LEU A 101 5.54 -11.67 -6.74
C LEU A 101 5.06 -10.22 -6.67
N MET A 102 4.28 -9.76 -7.64
CA MET A 102 3.70 -8.41 -7.62
C MET A 102 2.73 -8.25 -6.46
N GLY A 103 1.89 -9.25 -6.17
CA GLY A 103 1.04 -9.25 -4.97
C GLY A 103 1.86 -9.12 -3.68
N LEU A 104 2.88 -9.97 -3.53
CA LEU A 104 3.77 -9.98 -2.38
C LEU A 104 4.49 -8.64 -2.18
N ALA A 105 4.96 -8.03 -3.27
CA ALA A 105 5.56 -6.71 -3.28
C ALA A 105 4.55 -5.59 -2.93
N SER A 106 3.30 -5.72 -3.37
CA SER A 106 2.23 -4.80 -3.00
C SER A 106 1.97 -4.84 -1.51
N HIS A 107 1.97 -6.02 -0.90
CA HIS A 107 1.76 -6.19 0.53
C HIS A 107 2.80 -5.42 1.34
N GLY A 108 4.08 -5.75 1.18
CA GLY A 108 5.15 -5.12 1.94
C GLY A 108 5.30 -3.63 1.68
N MET A 109 4.98 -3.15 0.47
CA MET A 109 4.97 -1.71 0.17
C MET A 109 3.78 -1.01 0.84
N ALA A 110 2.60 -1.62 0.81
CA ALA A 110 1.39 -1.08 1.42
C ALA A 110 1.58 -0.87 2.93
N ASP A 111 2.10 -1.84 3.68
CA ASP A 111 2.36 -1.64 5.12
C ASP A 111 3.30 -0.48 5.37
N GLN A 112 4.42 -0.43 4.64
CA GLN A 112 5.40 0.62 4.81
C GLN A 112 4.81 2.00 4.54
N THR A 113 3.97 2.17 3.52
CA THR A 113 3.37 3.47 3.22
C THR A 113 2.19 3.80 4.14
N PHE A 114 1.35 2.82 4.45
CA PHE A 114 0.14 3.00 5.27
C PHE A 114 0.54 3.36 6.67
N ASP A 115 1.48 2.59 7.23
CA ASP A 115 1.89 2.74 8.60
C ASP A 115 2.76 3.97 8.80
N ALA A 116 3.54 4.37 7.79
CA ALA A 116 4.38 5.58 7.85
C ALA A 116 3.59 6.88 7.71
N MET A 117 2.44 6.84 7.02
CA MET A 117 1.68 8.03 6.64
C MET A 117 0.31 8.02 7.33
N PHE A 118 -0.65 7.22 6.83
CA PHE A 118 -2.04 7.25 7.25
C PHE A 118 -2.23 6.80 8.71
N MET A 119 -1.60 5.70 9.11
CA MET A 119 -1.68 5.22 10.49
C MET A 119 -1.07 6.23 11.46
N GLN A 120 -0.01 6.95 11.08
CA GLN A 120 0.57 7.99 11.95
C GLN A 120 -0.40 9.15 12.16
N LEU A 121 -1.15 9.53 11.12
CA LEU A 121 -2.20 10.54 11.25
C LEU A 121 -3.34 10.05 12.14
N SER A 122 -3.80 8.80 11.98
CA SER A 122 -4.78 8.21 12.90
C SER A 122 -4.24 8.15 14.33
N ARG A 123 -2.98 7.80 14.56
CA ARG A 123 -2.36 7.83 15.90
C ARG A 123 -2.38 9.21 16.54
N GLN A 124 -2.37 10.28 15.74
CA GLN A 124 -2.48 11.65 16.23
C GLN A 124 -3.94 12.05 16.48
N TYR A 125 -4.84 11.81 15.53
CA TYR A 125 -6.21 12.31 15.57
C TYR A 125 -7.18 11.41 16.33
N ASP A 126 -6.97 10.09 16.29
CA ASP A 126 -7.72 9.08 17.04
C ASP A 126 -7.02 8.67 18.34
N ALA A 127 -6.00 9.43 18.80
CA ALA A 127 -5.15 9.09 19.94
C ALA A 127 -5.94 8.73 21.22
N GLU A 128 -7.00 9.49 21.49
CA GLU A 128 -7.88 9.33 22.66
C GLU A 128 -9.09 8.41 22.40
N ALA A 129 -9.17 7.82 21.20
CA ALA A 129 -10.20 6.87 20.80
C ALA A 129 -9.62 5.44 20.79
N GLY A 130 -9.74 4.72 19.67
CA GLY A 130 -9.34 3.31 19.55
C GLY A 130 -7.89 3.04 19.99
N TRP A 131 -6.97 3.98 19.75
CA TRP A 131 -5.57 3.85 20.20
C TRP A 131 -5.43 3.80 21.72
N ALA A 132 -6.17 4.62 22.47
CA ALA A 132 -6.15 4.62 23.93
C ALA A 132 -6.80 3.36 24.54
N GLU A 133 -7.73 2.74 23.80
CA GLU A 133 -8.44 1.52 24.21
C GLU A 133 -7.68 0.24 23.83
N GLY A 134 -6.63 0.35 22.98
CA GLY A 134 -5.88 -0.78 22.46
C GLY A 134 -6.63 -1.54 21.37
N ASP A 135 -7.55 -0.87 20.67
CA ASP A 135 -8.22 -1.41 19.50
C ASP A 135 -7.25 -1.50 18.31
N SER A 136 -7.57 -2.37 17.35
CA SER A 136 -6.79 -2.55 16.12
C SER A 136 -7.34 -1.65 15.02
N LEU A 137 -6.50 -0.75 14.51
CA LEU A 137 -6.84 0.03 13.32
C LEU A 137 -6.97 -0.90 12.11
N ASP A 138 -6.15 -1.94 12.01
CA ASP A 138 -6.08 -2.91 10.91
C ASP A 138 -7.45 -3.59 10.69
N GLU A 139 -8.09 -4.06 11.76
CA GLU A 139 -9.43 -4.65 11.68
C GLU A 139 -10.50 -3.59 11.39
N ALA A 140 -10.36 -2.40 11.98
CA ALA A 140 -11.33 -1.33 11.80
C ALA A 140 -11.32 -0.76 10.37
N SER A 141 -10.13 -0.52 9.81
CA SER A 141 -9.94 -0.04 8.44
C SER A 141 -10.48 -1.05 7.44
N ASP A 142 -10.21 -2.35 7.63
CA ASP A 142 -10.77 -3.42 6.80
C ASP A 142 -12.31 -3.39 6.76
N VAL A 143 -12.95 -3.36 7.93
CA VAL A 143 -14.42 -3.39 7.98
C VAL A 143 -15.04 -2.10 7.44
N VAL A 144 -14.48 -0.94 7.79
CA VAL A 144 -14.99 0.35 7.32
C VAL A 144 -14.78 0.47 5.80
N TYR A 145 -13.60 0.15 5.30
CA TYR A 145 -13.29 0.28 3.88
C TYR A 145 -14.10 -0.71 3.03
N ALA A 146 -14.24 -1.96 3.47
CA ALA A 146 -15.15 -2.92 2.84
C ALA A 146 -16.63 -2.48 2.89
N SER A 147 -17.03 -1.66 3.87
CA SER A 147 -18.41 -1.12 3.89
C SER A 147 -18.64 -0.05 2.82
N ILE A 148 -17.57 0.61 2.37
CA ILE A 148 -17.58 1.66 1.35
C ILE A 148 -17.53 1.04 -0.05
N LEU A 149 -16.61 0.09 -0.28
CA LEU A 149 -16.35 -0.49 -1.60
C LEU A 149 -17.10 -1.81 -1.86
N GLY A 150 -17.60 -2.45 -0.81
CA GLY A 150 -18.15 -3.80 -0.83
C GLY A 150 -17.18 -4.83 -0.23
N PRO A 151 -17.69 -6.01 0.13
CA PRO A 151 -16.87 -7.09 0.67
C PRO A 151 -15.91 -7.65 -0.40
N TRP A 152 -14.72 -8.05 0.03
CA TRP A 152 -13.78 -8.79 -0.82
C TRP A 152 -14.12 -10.30 -0.78
N GLU A 153 -14.11 -10.96 -1.94
CA GLU A 153 -14.24 -12.41 -1.99
C GLU A 153 -12.85 -13.06 -1.88
N PRO A 154 -12.64 -14.04 -0.98
CA PRO A 154 -11.35 -14.74 -0.91
C PRO A 154 -10.97 -15.35 -2.28
N PRO A 155 -9.74 -15.14 -2.76
CA PRO A 155 -9.31 -15.69 -4.04
C PRO A 155 -9.23 -17.23 -3.99
N GLU A 156 -9.22 -17.88 -5.15
CA GLU A 156 -8.90 -19.31 -5.21
C GLU A 156 -7.50 -19.53 -4.62
N PRO A 157 -7.32 -20.44 -3.64
CA PRO A 157 -6.04 -20.60 -2.96
C PRO A 157 -4.91 -20.94 -3.93
N TRP A 158 -3.83 -20.16 -3.86
CA TRP A 158 -2.63 -20.42 -4.66
C TRP A 158 -1.40 -19.80 -4.00
N PHE A 159 -0.36 -20.59 -3.81
CA PHE A 159 0.99 -20.12 -3.49
C PHE A 159 2.01 -21.22 -3.82
N PRO A 160 3.29 -20.89 -4.06
CA PRO A 160 4.30 -21.88 -4.45
C PRO A 160 4.92 -22.56 -3.20
N GLY A 161 4.11 -23.30 -2.44
CA GLY A 161 4.50 -23.80 -1.11
C GLY A 161 5.80 -24.59 -1.04
N GLU A 162 6.00 -25.59 -1.90
CA GLU A 162 7.24 -26.40 -1.91
C GLU A 162 8.50 -25.58 -2.24
N LEU A 163 8.35 -24.53 -3.05
CA LEU A 163 9.42 -23.58 -3.34
C LEU A 163 9.69 -22.70 -2.12
N PHE A 164 8.66 -22.18 -1.46
CA PHE A 164 8.84 -21.31 -0.30
C PHE A 164 9.48 -22.04 0.88
N VAL A 165 9.14 -23.31 1.11
CA VAL A 165 9.87 -24.15 2.08
C VAL A 165 11.38 -24.16 1.77
N GLN A 166 11.76 -24.25 0.50
CA GLN A 166 13.18 -24.23 0.08
C GLN A 166 13.79 -22.85 0.29
N LEU A 167 13.16 -21.76 -0.19
CA LEU A 167 13.69 -20.40 -0.05
C LEU A 167 13.87 -20.01 1.41
N TYR A 168 12.88 -20.28 2.27
CA TYR A 168 13.01 -20.00 3.71
C TYR A 168 14.18 -20.77 4.33
N ALA A 169 14.35 -22.05 4.00
CA ALA A 169 15.40 -22.87 4.56
C ALA A 169 16.80 -22.45 4.07
N ASP A 170 16.95 -22.24 2.76
CA ASP A 170 18.24 -22.06 2.12
C ASP A 170 18.76 -20.62 2.27
N ASP A 171 17.89 -19.62 2.13
CA ASP A 171 18.28 -18.20 2.11
C ASP A 171 18.09 -17.51 3.46
N PHE A 172 17.15 -17.98 4.28
CA PHE A 172 16.78 -17.34 5.55
C PHE A 172 17.05 -18.20 6.78
N GLY A 173 17.46 -19.46 6.59
CA GLY A 173 17.67 -20.40 7.70
C GLY A 173 16.42 -20.67 8.53
N HIS A 174 15.24 -20.42 7.96
CA HIS A 174 13.94 -20.56 8.61
C HIS A 174 13.24 -21.85 8.19
N SER A 175 12.61 -22.53 9.15
CA SER A 175 11.96 -23.82 8.90
C SER A 175 10.44 -23.67 8.99
N VAL A 176 9.78 -23.73 7.85
CA VAL A 176 8.32 -23.76 7.73
C VAL A 176 7.90 -24.93 6.83
N THR A 177 6.69 -25.44 7.01
CA THR A 177 6.12 -26.50 6.16
C THR A 177 5.02 -25.94 5.26
N VAL A 178 4.75 -26.64 4.15
CA VAL A 178 3.60 -26.30 3.29
C VAL A 178 2.30 -26.27 4.09
N GLY A 179 2.07 -27.26 4.96
CA GLY A 179 0.87 -27.31 5.80
C GLY A 179 0.71 -26.13 6.74
N GLN A 180 1.80 -25.62 7.33
CA GLN A 180 1.74 -24.40 8.16
C GLN A 180 1.37 -23.16 7.34
N MET A 181 1.91 -23.04 6.12
CA MET A 181 1.52 -21.96 5.22
C MET A 181 0.06 -22.11 4.77
N GLU A 182 -0.40 -23.31 4.43
CA GLU A 182 -1.81 -23.60 4.10
C GLU A 182 -2.74 -23.23 5.26
N ASP A 183 -2.41 -23.63 6.50
CA ASP A 183 -3.18 -23.28 7.69
C ASP A 183 -3.27 -21.74 7.88
N GLY A 184 -2.18 -21.02 7.61
CA GLY A 184 -2.15 -19.56 7.64
C GLY A 184 -3.06 -18.93 6.58
N GLN A 185 -2.95 -19.37 5.33
CA GLN A 185 -3.80 -18.86 4.25
C GLN A 185 -5.29 -19.19 4.45
N ASP A 186 -5.61 -20.35 5.02
CA ASP A 186 -6.99 -20.72 5.37
C ASP A 186 -7.58 -19.81 6.45
N LEU A 187 -6.77 -19.43 7.46
CA LEU A 187 -7.18 -18.47 8.49
C LEU A 187 -7.40 -17.07 7.92
N LEU A 188 -6.54 -16.62 6.98
CA LEU A 188 -6.76 -15.35 6.28
C LEU A 188 -8.04 -15.37 5.44
N GLY A 189 -8.32 -16.46 4.73
CA GLY A 189 -9.58 -16.63 4.00
C GLY A 189 -10.80 -16.52 4.93
N ALA A 190 -10.71 -17.06 6.14
CA ALA A 190 -11.74 -16.91 7.17
C ALA A 190 -11.85 -15.46 7.68
N ALA A 191 -10.73 -14.75 7.85
CA ALA A 191 -10.70 -13.35 8.25
C ALA A 191 -11.36 -12.43 7.21
N ILE A 192 -11.04 -12.61 5.91
CA ILE A 192 -11.69 -11.88 4.81
C ILE A 192 -13.19 -12.14 4.79
N ALA A 193 -13.61 -13.40 4.94
CA ALA A 193 -15.03 -13.74 5.00
C ALA A 193 -15.73 -13.10 6.22
N PHE A 194 -15.04 -13.00 7.36
CA PHE A 194 -15.54 -12.28 8.52
C PHE A 194 -15.68 -10.78 8.26
N VAL A 195 -14.65 -10.13 7.72
CA VAL A 195 -14.68 -8.70 7.36
C VAL A 195 -15.85 -8.42 6.41
N GLY A 196 -16.05 -9.25 5.39
CA GLY A 196 -17.15 -9.08 4.46
C GLY A 196 -18.53 -9.19 5.11
N LEU A 197 -18.70 -10.09 6.09
CA LEU A 197 -19.95 -10.16 6.87
C LEU A 197 -20.10 -8.98 7.83
N ALA A 198 -19.01 -8.52 8.43
CA ALA A 198 -19.01 -7.40 9.36
C ALA A 198 -19.31 -6.07 8.66
N SER A 199 -18.78 -5.86 7.45
CA SER A 199 -18.97 -4.63 6.68
C SER A 199 -20.42 -4.46 6.17
N GLU A 200 -21.15 -5.55 6.00
CA GLU A 200 -22.58 -5.53 5.64
C GLU A 200 -23.51 -5.35 6.84
N TYR A 201 -23.00 -5.43 8.07
CA TYR A 201 -23.81 -5.31 9.30
C TYR A 201 -23.66 -3.91 9.92
N PRO A 202 -24.71 -3.04 9.88
CA PRO A 202 -24.58 -1.65 10.29
C PRO A 202 -24.04 -1.44 11.70
N ALA A 203 -24.41 -2.28 12.67
CA ALA A 203 -23.91 -2.14 14.03
C ALA A 203 -22.42 -2.50 14.18
N SER A 204 -21.87 -3.34 13.30
CA SER A 204 -20.43 -3.57 13.23
C SER A 204 -19.74 -2.35 12.63
N VAL A 205 -20.22 -1.84 11.49
CA VAL A 205 -19.66 -0.64 10.85
C VAL A 205 -19.68 0.57 11.79
N ASP A 206 -20.81 0.81 12.47
CA ASP A 206 -20.95 1.89 13.47
C ASP A 206 -19.92 1.74 14.60
N ARG A 207 -19.66 0.50 15.04
CA ARG A 207 -18.65 0.22 16.08
C ARG A 207 -17.25 0.57 15.60
N TYR A 208 -16.79 0.03 14.47
CA TYR A 208 -15.43 0.27 13.99
C TYR A 208 -15.21 1.73 13.58
N THR A 209 -16.22 2.38 13.00
CA THR A 209 -16.20 3.82 12.73
C THR A 209 -16.03 4.63 14.01
N ALA A 210 -16.68 4.23 15.10
CA ALA A 210 -16.55 4.91 16.39
C ALA A 210 -15.19 4.68 17.09
N GLN A 211 -14.48 3.60 16.76
CA GLN A 211 -13.14 3.33 17.29
C GLN A 211 -12.11 4.28 16.68
N PHE A 212 -12.16 4.52 15.36
CA PHE A 212 -11.22 5.39 14.66
C PHE A 212 -11.97 6.38 13.76
N PRO A 213 -12.63 7.40 14.33
CA PRO A 213 -13.48 8.31 13.57
C PRO A 213 -12.72 9.10 12.51
N TRP A 214 -11.50 9.57 12.80
CA TRP A 214 -10.69 10.26 11.80
C TRP A 214 -10.28 9.30 10.69
N ALA A 215 -9.76 8.12 11.03
CA ALA A 215 -9.37 7.14 10.01
C ALA A 215 -10.57 6.73 9.14
N ALA A 216 -11.74 6.46 9.75
CA ALA A 216 -12.95 6.07 9.03
C ALA A 216 -13.45 7.15 8.05
N GLU A 217 -13.26 8.43 8.38
CA GLU A 217 -13.59 9.56 7.49
C GLU A 217 -12.64 9.66 6.29
N HIS A 218 -11.36 9.31 6.47
CA HIS A 218 -10.31 9.57 5.47
C HIS A 218 -9.77 8.33 4.75
N ILE A 219 -10.15 7.11 5.15
CA ILE A 219 -9.62 5.86 4.56
C ILE A 219 -9.91 5.71 3.06
N ALA A 220 -10.94 6.39 2.54
CA ALA A 220 -11.26 6.39 1.10
C ALA A 220 -10.83 7.68 0.39
N ASP A 221 -10.19 8.63 1.08
CA ASP A 221 -9.77 9.90 0.52
C ASP A 221 -8.44 9.74 -0.22
N GLY A 222 -8.47 9.82 -1.56
CA GLY A 222 -7.28 9.67 -2.39
C GLY A 222 -6.26 10.80 -2.27
N ASP A 223 -6.64 11.94 -1.69
CA ASP A 223 -5.73 13.05 -1.41
C ASP A 223 -5.03 12.89 -0.04
N MET A 224 -5.49 11.93 0.80
CA MET A 224 -4.89 11.67 2.10
C MET A 224 -3.63 10.77 1.97
N PRO A 225 -2.45 11.21 2.45
CA PRO A 225 -1.24 10.40 2.42
C PRO A 225 -1.40 9.03 3.06
N GLY A 226 -0.99 7.98 2.35
CA GLY A 226 -1.08 6.59 2.80
C GLY A 226 -2.51 6.04 2.87
N SER A 227 -3.52 6.74 2.35
CA SER A 227 -4.81 6.09 2.18
C SER A 227 -4.74 5.03 1.07
N PRO A 228 -5.55 3.97 1.12
CA PRO A 228 -5.56 2.91 0.11
C PRO A 228 -5.55 3.38 -1.36
N PRO A 229 -6.31 4.43 -1.78
CA PRO A 229 -6.20 4.93 -3.15
C PRO A 229 -4.86 5.61 -3.45
N CYS A 230 -4.28 6.36 -2.50
CA CYS A 230 -2.97 6.99 -2.64
C CYS A 230 -1.86 5.92 -2.81
N GLU A 231 -1.95 4.86 -2.02
CA GLU A 231 -0.98 3.76 -2.04
C GLU A 231 -0.98 2.95 -3.33
N GLY A 232 -2.15 2.77 -3.94
CA GLY A 232 -2.25 2.11 -5.24
C GLY A 232 -1.31 2.75 -6.27
N ALA A 233 -1.16 4.08 -6.26
CA ALA A 233 -0.23 4.77 -7.14
C ALA A 233 1.24 4.48 -6.81
N ILE A 234 1.61 4.38 -5.54
CA ILE A 234 2.98 4.05 -5.09
C ILE A 234 3.32 2.59 -5.44
N VAL A 235 2.42 1.66 -5.13
CA VAL A 235 2.55 0.24 -5.48
C VAL A 235 2.71 0.05 -6.98
N ALA A 236 1.92 0.73 -7.81
CA ALA A 236 2.06 0.64 -9.27
C ALA A 236 3.44 1.09 -9.76
N ARG A 237 4.04 2.12 -9.16
CA ARG A 237 5.41 2.55 -9.45
C ARG A 237 6.44 1.50 -9.00
N TYR A 238 6.22 0.85 -7.86
CA TYR A 238 7.08 -0.23 -7.38
C TYR A 238 7.01 -1.47 -8.28
N TRP A 239 5.81 -1.85 -8.72
CA TRP A 239 5.61 -2.93 -9.71
C TRP A 239 6.34 -2.66 -11.02
N GLN A 240 6.31 -1.41 -11.52
CA GLN A 240 7.09 -1.05 -12.71
C GLN A 240 8.59 -1.21 -12.48
N GLN A 241 9.11 -0.81 -11.32
CA GLN A 241 10.52 -1.01 -10.97
C GLN A 241 10.89 -2.51 -10.90
N LEU A 242 10.03 -3.35 -10.32
CA LEU A 242 10.23 -4.80 -10.27
C LEU A 242 10.15 -5.44 -11.65
N TRP A 243 9.20 -5.01 -12.49
CA TRP A 243 9.05 -5.47 -13.87
C TRP A 243 10.26 -5.09 -14.72
N ASP A 244 10.75 -3.86 -14.59
CA ASP A 244 11.96 -3.43 -15.28
C ASP A 244 13.18 -4.25 -14.82
N THR A 245 13.21 -4.67 -13.55
CA THR A 245 14.28 -5.55 -13.00
C THR A 245 14.18 -6.94 -13.61
N LEU A 246 12.97 -7.51 -13.63
CA LEU A 246 12.68 -8.81 -14.26
C LEU A 246 13.05 -8.84 -15.76
N ASN A 247 13.01 -7.70 -16.44
CA ASN A 247 13.37 -7.56 -17.86
C ASN A 247 14.81 -7.08 -18.08
N GLY A 248 15.61 -6.89 -17.02
CA GLY A 248 17.00 -6.44 -17.13
C GLY A 248 17.16 -4.99 -17.61
N THR A 249 16.14 -4.17 -17.40
CA THR A 249 16.04 -2.77 -17.83
C THR A 249 16.00 -1.76 -16.68
N ALA A 250 15.94 -2.24 -15.43
CA ALA A 250 15.83 -1.39 -14.25
C ALA A 250 17.01 -0.41 -14.08
N THR A 251 16.66 0.77 -13.57
CA THR A 251 17.60 1.78 -13.09
C THR A 251 17.20 2.25 -11.69
N LEU A 252 18.19 2.33 -10.81
CA LEU A 252 18.06 2.96 -9.48
C LEU A 252 18.31 4.47 -9.51
N ASP A 253 18.55 5.04 -10.69
CA ASP A 253 18.66 6.49 -10.91
C ASP A 253 17.47 6.96 -11.77
N PRO A 254 16.64 7.91 -11.28
CA PRO A 254 16.64 8.46 -9.92
C PRO A 254 16.22 7.43 -8.86
N PRO A 255 16.67 7.55 -7.58
CA PRO A 255 16.42 6.57 -6.51
C PRO A 255 15.01 6.60 -5.89
N LEU A 256 14.33 7.75 -5.89
CA LEU A 256 12.98 7.88 -5.36
C LEU A 256 11.95 7.49 -6.43
N MET A 257 10.88 6.83 -6.00
CA MET A 257 9.71 6.54 -6.83
C MET A 257 8.48 7.39 -6.43
N ALA A 258 8.40 7.84 -5.19
CA ALA A 258 7.35 8.73 -4.73
C ALA A 258 7.84 9.65 -3.61
N THR A 259 7.17 10.79 -3.46
CA THR A 259 7.34 11.71 -2.34
C THR A 259 5.96 12.19 -1.89
N VAL A 260 5.82 12.46 -0.60
CA VAL A 260 4.68 13.18 -0.04
C VAL A 260 5.23 14.34 0.80
N PRO A 261 4.92 15.60 0.48
CA PRO A 261 4.16 16.05 -0.69
C PRO A 261 4.84 15.63 -2.01
N GLU A 262 4.07 15.60 -3.09
CA GLU A 262 4.62 15.36 -4.43
C GLU A 262 5.67 16.43 -4.77
N ASP A 263 6.66 16.08 -5.60
CA ASP A 263 7.67 17.03 -6.08
C ASP A 263 7.02 18.22 -6.80
N GLY A 264 7.30 19.44 -6.31
CA GLY A 264 6.66 20.69 -6.72
C GLY A 264 5.35 21.00 -6.00
N GLY A 265 4.96 20.21 -4.98
CA GLY A 265 3.74 20.39 -4.22
C GLY A 265 3.65 21.75 -3.52
N MET A 266 2.43 22.28 -3.39
CA MET A 266 2.14 23.57 -2.77
C MET A 266 1.17 23.39 -1.60
N GLY A 267 1.11 24.39 -0.71
CA GLY A 267 0.21 24.41 0.44
C GLY A 267 0.60 23.44 1.56
N HIS A 268 1.89 23.10 1.68
CA HIS A 268 2.37 22.19 2.73
C HIS A 268 2.08 22.72 4.14
N GLU A 269 1.65 21.85 5.05
CA GLU A 269 1.34 22.20 6.44
C GLU A 269 2.59 22.73 7.14
N GLN A 270 2.46 23.87 7.82
CA GLN A 270 3.59 24.61 8.38
C GLN A 270 3.99 24.11 9.76
N ARG A 271 3.03 23.59 10.53
CA ARG A 271 3.23 23.28 11.93
C ARG A 271 4.01 22.00 12.15
N PHE A 272 5.22 22.09 12.71
CA PHE A 272 6.10 20.93 12.87
C PHE A 272 5.53 19.82 13.78
N ASP A 273 4.58 20.17 14.65
CA ASP A 273 3.94 19.27 15.60
C ASP A 273 2.73 18.51 15.01
N THR A 274 2.52 18.58 13.69
CA THR A 274 1.47 17.88 12.96
C THR A 274 2.07 16.81 12.04
N GLY A 275 1.37 15.68 11.88
CA GLY A 275 1.78 14.62 10.97
C GLY A 275 1.84 15.07 9.50
N GLU A 276 0.94 15.98 9.10
CA GLU A 276 0.86 16.54 7.75
C GLU A 276 2.08 17.39 7.36
N SER A 277 2.80 17.92 8.35
CA SER A 277 4.03 18.69 8.11
C SER A 277 5.23 17.82 7.74
N ARG A 278 5.14 16.49 7.89
CA ARG A 278 6.21 15.56 7.56
C ARG A 278 6.42 15.48 6.05
N VAL A 279 7.65 15.18 5.66
CA VAL A 279 7.97 14.84 4.27
C VAL A 279 8.35 13.37 4.20
N HIS A 280 7.73 12.64 3.29
CA HIS A 280 7.94 11.21 3.09
C HIS A 280 8.65 10.99 1.77
N LEU A 281 9.70 10.17 1.79
CA LEU A 281 10.47 9.79 0.62
C LEU A 281 10.35 8.28 0.46
N VAL A 282 9.89 7.82 -0.71
CA VAL A 282 9.74 6.39 -1.00
C VAL A 282 10.75 5.97 -2.06
N PHE A 283 11.64 5.07 -1.69
CA PHE A 283 12.77 4.60 -2.50
C PHE A 283 12.41 3.37 -3.32
N LYS A 284 13.04 3.25 -4.50
CA LYS A 284 12.89 2.10 -5.41
C LYS A 284 13.42 0.77 -4.85
N ARG A 285 14.22 0.83 -3.79
CA ARG A 285 14.90 -0.30 -3.15
C ARG A 285 14.92 -0.06 -1.65
N GLY A 286 14.75 -1.12 -0.88
CA GLY A 286 14.90 -1.18 0.56
C GLY A 286 16.32 -0.78 0.97
N LEU A 287 16.42 -0.05 2.07
CA LEU A 287 17.62 0.68 2.45
C LEU A 287 18.39 0.01 3.59
N SER A 288 19.71 0.19 3.58
CA SER A 288 20.55 -0.10 4.73
C SER A 288 20.43 1.01 5.76
N ARG A 289 19.99 0.66 6.97
CA ARG A 289 19.67 1.61 8.04
C ARG A 289 20.82 2.56 8.36
N ASP A 290 22.05 2.04 8.42
CA ASP A 290 23.22 2.80 8.85
C ASP A 290 23.63 3.92 7.86
N THR A 291 23.04 3.92 6.66
CA THR A 291 23.35 4.89 5.60
C THR A 291 22.33 6.02 5.47
N VAL A 292 21.21 5.94 6.19
CA VAL A 292 20.12 6.92 6.13
C VAL A 292 20.19 7.84 7.34
N ASN A 293 20.61 9.09 7.13
CA ASN A 293 20.78 10.08 8.20
C ASN A 293 20.87 11.51 7.61
N THR A 294 21.11 12.50 8.46
CA THR A 294 21.19 13.92 8.09
C THR A 294 22.42 14.29 7.23
N ASP A 295 23.41 13.42 7.10
CA ASP A 295 24.53 13.64 6.16
C ASP A 295 24.15 13.20 4.73
N THR A 296 23.20 12.26 4.60
CA THR A 296 22.74 11.73 3.32
C THR A 296 21.41 12.31 2.85
N ILE A 297 20.62 12.91 3.75
CA ILE A 297 19.37 13.60 3.40
C ILE A 297 19.30 14.94 4.13
N THR A 298 19.12 16.02 3.38
CA THR A 298 19.07 17.39 3.92
C THR A 298 17.89 18.18 3.37
N VAL A 299 17.37 19.12 4.16
CA VAL A 299 16.34 20.07 3.73
C VAL A 299 16.87 21.50 3.85
N ALA A 300 16.58 22.34 2.86
CA ALA A 300 16.90 23.77 2.91
C ALA A 300 15.82 24.58 2.18
N ALA A 301 15.60 25.82 2.61
CA ALA A 301 14.83 26.78 1.82
C ALA A 301 15.53 27.08 0.49
N ALA A 302 14.79 27.60 -0.49
CA ALA A 302 15.32 27.91 -1.83
C ALA A 302 16.47 28.94 -1.83
N ASP A 303 16.62 29.73 -0.77
CA ASP A 303 17.76 30.64 -0.59
C ASP A 303 19.03 29.97 -0.03
N GLY A 304 18.95 28.65 0.24
CA GLY A 304 20.03 27.83 0.79
C GLY A 304 20.07 27.78 2.32
N THR A 305 19.15 28.42 3.02
CA THR A 305 19.03 28.34 4.48
C THR A 305 18.63 26.92 4.90
N PRO A 306 19.45 26.18 5.68
CA PRO A 306 19.09 24.83 6.12
C PRO A 306 17.84 24.83 7.01
N HIS A 307 17.00 23.80 6.86
CA HIS A 307 15.87 23.53 7.75
C HIS A 307 16.16 22.23 8.54
N PRO A 308 16.13 22.26 9.88
CA PRO A 308 16.45 21.09 10.68
C PRO A 308 15.32 20.05 10.64
N VAL A 309 15.70 18.81 10.33
CA VAL A 309 14.79 17.65 10.35
C VAL A 309 15.44 16.48 11.09
N GLU A 310 14.61 15.63 11.70
CA GLU A 310 14.98 14.26 12.02
C GLU A 310 14.74 13.38 10.79
N VAL A 311 15.70 12.51 10.48
CA VAL A 311 15.62 11.56 9.37
C VAL A 311 15.38 10.17 9.95
N GLU A 312 14.21 9.62 9.68
CA GLU A 312 13.80 8.30 10.14
C GLU A 312 13.63 7.36 8.94
N LEU A 313 14.40 6.28 8.91
CA LEU A 313 14.07 5.14 8.05
C LEU A 313 12.95 4.35 8.75
N PHE A 314 11.71 4.49 8.25
CA PHE A 314 10.53 3.88 8.85
C PHE A 314 10.67 2.35 8.86
N TYR A 315 10.31 1.66 9.93
CA TYR A 315 10.66 0.25 10.21
C TYR A 315 12.15 -0.13 10.24
N GLY A 316 13.05 0.71 9.73
CA GLY A 316 14.49 0.49 9.78
C GLY A 316 15.00 -0.33 8.60
N GLN A 317 15.86 -1.32 8.88
CA GLN A 317 16.56 -2.08 7.84
C GLN A 317 15.58 -2.66 6.81
N ASP A 318 15.95 -2.62 5.54
CA ASP A 318 15.19 -3.14 4.38
C ASP A 318 13.95 -2.32 3.98
N SER A 319 13.63 -1.25 4.72
CA SER A 319 12.52 -0.36 4.38
C SER A 319 12.82 0.57 3.21
N HIS A 320 11.77 0.93 2.49
CA HIS A 320 11.73 1.85 1.37
C HIS A 320 11.34 3.27 1.79
N VAL A 321 10.76 3.46 2.97
CA VAL A 321 10.13 4.73 3.36
C VAL A 321 11.02 5.47 4.37
N VAL A 322 11.39 6.70 4.01
CA VAL A 322 12.07 7.64 4.91
C VAL A 322 11.15 8.80 5.24
N ASN A 323 10.94 9.02 6.53
CA ASN A 323 10.21 10.16 7.06
C ASN A 323 11.17 11.26 7.49
N LEU A 324 10.89 12.49 7.09
CA LEU A 324 11.55 13.69 7.55
C LEU A 324 10.61 14.42 8.50
N HIS A 325 10.97 14.43 9.79
CA HIS A 325 10.19 15.13 10.81
C HIS A 325 10.79 16.52 11.01
N PRO A 326 10.08 17.61 10.68
CA PRO A 326 10.56 18.95 10.96
C PRO A 326 10.77 19.14 12.46
N LEU A 327 11.88 19.78 12.83
CA LEU A 327 12.18 20.12 14.23
C LEU A 327 11.71 21.54 14.60
N GLU A 328 11.26 22.32 13.61
CA GLU A 328 10.68 23.64 13.75
C GLU A 328 9.70 23.91 12.59
N ASP A 329 8.77 24.84 12.80
CA ASP A 329 7.74 25.19 11.81
C ASP A 329 8.37 25.56 10.47
N TRP A 330 7.77 25.09 9.37
CA TRP A 330 8.10 25.57 8.03
C TRP A 330 7.70 27.05 7.91
N ALA A 331 8.59 27.85 7.33
CA ALA A 331 8.33 29.26 7.10
C ALA A 331 7.16 29.44 6.11
N PRO A 332 6.29 30.45 6.31
CA PRO A 332 5.20 30.72 5.38
C PRO A 332 5.71 31.19 4.02
N ASP A 333 4.95 30.90 2.95
CA ASP A 333 5.23 31.32 1.58
C ASP A 333 6.68 31.03 1.13
N THR A 334 7.18 29.85 1.48
CA THR A 334 8.58 29.46 1.31
C THR A 334 8.69 28.15 0.52
N ASP A 335 9.57 28.16 -0.47
CA ASP A 335 9.96 26.98 -1.23
C ASP A 335 11.12 26.27 -0.52
N TYR A 336 11.00 24.95 -0.39
CA TYR A 336 11.98 24.06 0.20
C TYR A 336 12.50 23.06 -0.82
N VAL A 337 13.75 22.69 -0.65
CA VAL A 337 14.46 21.67 -1.44
C VAL A 337 14.91 20.57 -0.50
N VAL A 338 14.44 19.35 -0.73
CA VAL A 338 15.01 18.15 -0.11
C VAL A 338 16.06 17.58 -1.06
N THR A 339 17.24 17.29 -0.53
CA THR A 339 18.34 16.70 -1.29
C THR A 339 18.71 15.34 -0.70
N VAL A 340 18.63 14.30 -1.53
CA VAL A 340 19.21 12.98 -1.31
C VAL A 340 20.62 12.98 -1.87
N HIS A 341 21.62 12.96 -1.00
CA HIS A 341 23.04 12.97 -1.35
C HIS A 341 23.56 11.55 -1.63
N PRO A 342 24.71 11.41 -2.32
CA PRO A 342 25.39 10.12 -2.42
C PRO A 342 25.74 9.57 -1.03
N GLY A 343 25.70 8.25 -0.87
CA GLY A 343 26.11 7.57 0.37
C GLY A 343 25.04 6.65 0.95
N ILE A 344 23.78 6.80 0.52
CA ILE A 344 22.74 5.81 0.80
C ILE A 344 23.04 4.52 0.03
N VAL A 345 22.89 3.40 0.72
CA VAL A 345 23.09 2.06 0.18
C VAL A 345 21.83 1.24 0.41
N SER A 346 21.41 0.46 -0.58
CA SER A 346 20.32 -0.50 -0.43
C SER A 346 20.72 -1.68 0.47
N PHE A 347 19.74 -2.48 0.87
CA PHE A 347 20.00 -3.67 1.71
C PHE A 347 20.98 -4.67 1.07
N ASP A 348 20.98 -4.77 -0.26
CA ASP A 348 21.86 -5.64 -1.05
C ASP A 348 23.18 -4.97 -1.48
N GLY A 349 23.50 -3.80 -0.92
CA GLY A 349 24.81 -3.17 -1.09
C GLY A 349 24.94 -2.27 -2.33
N LEU A 350 23.85 -1.96 -3.03
CA LEU A 350 23.86 -1.06 -4.19
C LEU A 350 23.85 0.40 -3.73
N SER A 351 24.78 1.20 -4.23
CA SER A 351 24.79 2.64 -3.97
C SER A 351 23.70 3.35 -4.75
N LEU A 352 22.97 4.24 -4.08
CA LEU A 352 21.93 5.05 -4.70
C LEU A 352 22.49 6.39 -5.20
N GLY A 353 21.85 6.91 -6.25
CA GLY A 353 22.21 8.18 -6.87
C GLY A 353 21.81 9.40 -6.05
N THR A 354 21.97 10.58 -6.64
CA THR A 354 21.51 11.84 -6.07
C THR A 354 20.17 12.23 -6.67
N GLN A 355 19.28 12.77 -5.84
CA GLN A 355 18.03 13.34 -6.28
C GLN A 355 17.64 14.53 -5.43
N THR A 356 16.94 15.47 -6.04
CA THR A 356 16.28 16.56 -5.34
C THR A 356 14.78 16.48 -5.60
N MET A 357 14.01 16.92 -4.62
CA MET A 357 12.60 17.26 -4.78
C MET A 357 12.33 18.61 -4.12
N THR A 358 11.23 19.23 -4.47
CA THR A 358 10.82 20.55 -3.99
C THR A 358 9.40 20.53 -3.45
N PHE A 359 9.12 21.37 -2.46
CA PHE A 359 7.75 21.62 -1.99
C PHE A 359 7.64 23.05 -1.47
N SER A 360 6.42 23.56 -1.33
CA SER A 360 6.16 24.93 -0.90
C SER A 360 5.06 25.00 0.15
N THR A 361 5.24 25.88 1.12
CA THR A 361 4.17 26.29 2.05
C THR A 361 3.26 27.36 1.45
N THR A 362 3.61 27.89 0.27
CA THR A 362 2.78 28.83 -0.49
C THR A 362 1.47 28.14 -0.87
N PRO A 363 0.29 28.74 -0.60
CA PRO A 363 -0.97 28.17 -1.02
C PRO A 363 -1.02 27.93 -2.54
N PRO A 364 -1.67 26.86 -3.01
CA PRO A 364 -1.90 26.68 -4.44
C PRO A 364 -2.68 27.87 -5.00
N PRO A 365 -2.45 28.27 -6.26
CA PRO A 365 -3.24 29.33 -6.89
C PRO A 365 -4.72 28.94 -6.89
N ASP A 366 -5.59 29.92 -6.71
CA ASP A 366 -7.04 29.70 -6.83
C ASP A 366 -7.32 29.00 -8.16
N PRO A 367 -8.19 27.96 -8.17
CA PRO A 367 -8.63 27.37 -9.42
C PRO A 367 -9.19 28.48 -10.31
N PRO A 368 -8.97 28.42 -11.64
CA PRO A 368 -9.46 29.44 -12.54
C PRO A 368 -10.94 29.68 -12.29
N ASP A 369 -11.31 30.94 -12.14
CA ASP A 369 -12.68 31.37 -11.92
C ASP A 369 -13.50 30.99 -13.15
N ASP A 370 -14.14 29.82 -13.10
CA ASP A 370 -15.07 29.32 -14.12
C ASP A 370 -16.39 30.11 -14.10
N THR A 371 -16.37 31.37 -13.65
CA THR A 371 -17.46 32.30 -13.95
C THR A 371 -17.47 32.54 -15.46
N PRO A 372 -18.53 32.09 -16.17
CA PRO A 372 -18.70 32.48 -17.56
C PRO A 372 -18.77 34.02 -17.61
N PRO A 373 -18.20 34.68 -18.61
CA PRO A 373 -18.34 36.12 -18.75
C PRO A 373 -19.83 36.50 -18.72
N ASP A 374 -20.16 37.53 -17.93
CA ASP A 374 -21.49 38.12 -17.81
C ASP A 374 -22.04 38.53 -19.18
N ASP A 375 -22.72 37.60 -19.85
CA ASP A 375 -23.69 37.92 -20.88
C ASP A 375 -25.08 38.04 -20.24
N GLU A 376 -25.62 39.24 -20.37
CA GLU A 376 -26.95 39.70 -19.99
C GLU A 376 -28.14 38.81 -20.47
N PRO A 377 -29.35 39.02 -19.93
CA PRO A 377 -30.13 37.99 -19.26
C PRO A 377 -30.99 37.16 -20.22
N GLY A 378 -30.73 35.84 -20.22
CA GLY A 378 -31.54 34.82 -20.87
C GLY A 378 -31.88 33.66 -19.93
N GLY A 379 -32.70 33.91 -18.90
CA GLY A 379 -33.66 32.93 -18.39
C GLY A 379 -33.16 31.59 -17.82
N ARG A 380 -32.71 31.63 -16.55
CA ARG A 380 -33.01 30.69 -15.44
C ARG A 380 -32.31 29.31 -15.36
N CYS A 381 -31.22 29.34 -14.59
CA CYS A 381 -30.93 28.58 -13.36
C CYS A 381 -30.98 27.04 -13.38
N SER A 382 -29.80 26.49 -13.58
CA SER A 382 -29.13 25.53 -12.70
C SER A 382 -29.62 25.44 -11.25
N ALA A 383 -29.76 24.18 -10.81
CA ALA A 383 -29.41 23.70 -9.48
C ALA A 383 -28.92 22.25 -9.64
N ALA A 384 -27.74 21.96 -9.08
CA ALA A 384 -27.12 20.64 -8.89
C ALA A 384 -27.99 19.74 -7.96
N PRO A 385 -27.62 18.48 -7.59
CA PRO A 385 -26.39 17.72 -7.83
C PRO A 385 -26.58 16.23 -8.19
N GLY A 386 -25.46 15.53 -8.45
CA GLY A 386 -25.30 14.10 -8.17
C GLY A 386 -25.88 13.10 -9.17
N ALA A 387 -25.03 12.20 -9.68
CA ALA A 387 -25.24 10.76 -9.70
C ALA A 387 -24.11 10.09 -10.48
N GLY A 388 -23.53 9.07 -9.86
CA GLY A 388 -22.43 8.27 -10.38
C GLY A 388 -22.70 7.66 -11.75
N TRP A 389 -21.63 7.60 -12.54
CA TRP A 389 -21.54 6.79 -13.75
C TRP A 389 -20.57 5.64 -13.49
N TRP A 390 -21.00 4.71 -12.64
CA TRP A 390 -20.53 3.33 -12.63
C TRP A 390 -21.76 2.43 -12.58
N ALA A 391 -22.24 2.02 -13.76
CA ALA A 391 -23.03 0.81 -13.96
C ALA A 391 -23.39 0.71 -15.45
N LEU A 392 -22.61 -0.06 -16.22
CA LEU A 392 -23.12 -0.77 -17.41
C LEU A 392 -22.07 -1.74 -17.97
N LEU A 393 -21.80 -2.82 -17.24
CA LEU A 393 -21.46 -4.11 -17.85
C LEU A 393 -22.30 -5.23 -17.24
N GLY A 394 -23.48 -5.37 -17.83
CA GLY A 394 -24.24 -6.59 -18.09
C GLY A 394 -24.04 -7.83 -17.22
N VAL A 395 -24.85 -7.95 -16.17
CA VAL A 395 -25.36 -9.24 -15.68
C VAL A 395 -26.32 -9.82 -16.72
N LEU A 396 -25.98 -10.96 -17.33
CA LEU A 396 -26.93 -11.86 -17.99
C LEU A 396 -26.33 -13.28 -18.10
N GLY A 397 -26.84 -14.22 -17.30
CA GLY A 397 -26.87 -15.63 -17.75
C GLY A 397 -26.67 -16.77 -16.74
N LEU A 398 -27.18 -16.73 -15.51
CA LEU A 398 -27.28 -17.94 -14.67
C LEU A 398 -28.73 -18.30 -14.34
N ALA A 399 -29.37 -18.96 -15.31
CA ALA A 399 -30.57 -19.75 -15.08
C ALA A 399 -30.24 -21.25 -15.23
N ARG A 400 -29.62 -21.86 -14.21
CA ARG A 400 -29.48 -23.33 -14.15
C ARG A 400 -30.55 -23.93 -13.24
N ARG A 401 -31.53 -24.55 -13.90
CA ARG A 401 -32.64 -25.31 -13.31
C ARG A 401 -32.12 -26.41 -12.38
N ARG A 402 -32.53 -26.36 -11.10
CA ARG A 402 -32.61 -27.55 -10.23
C ARG A 402 -33.70 -28.48 -10.75
N ARG A 403 -33.33 -29.66 -11.26
CA ARG A 403 -34.28 -30.79 -11.40
C ARG A 403 -34.15 -31.66 -10.17
N VAL A 404 -35.23 -31.68 -9.40
CA VAL A 404 -35.54 -32.69 -8.39
C VAL A 404 -35.73 -34.03 -9.11
N VAL A 405 -34.94 -35.04 -8.76
CA VAL A 405 -35.24 -36.45 -9.05
C VAL A 405 -35.81 -37.03 -7.76
N ALA A 406 -37.11 -37.28 -7.76
CA ALA A 406 -37.78 -38.18 -6.82
C ALA A 406 -38.30 -39.38 -7.63
N GLY A 407 -37.98 -40.57 -7.14
CA GLY A 407 -38.06 -41.82 -7.89
C GLY A 407 -39.46 -42.36 -8.18
N ARG A 408 -39.48 -43.30 -9.13
CA ARG A 408 -40.22 -44.56 -9.10
C ARG A 408 -39.42 -45.61 -9.84
#